data_AF-A0AAU8YMX9-F1
#
_entry.id   AF-A0AAU8YMX9-F1
#
_cell.length_a   1.000
_cell.length_b   1.000
_cell.length_c   1.000
_cell.angle_alpha   90.00
_cell.angle_beta   90.00
_cell.angle_gamma   90.00
#
_symmetry.space_group_name_H-M   'P 1'
#
loop_
_entity.id
_entity.type
_entity.pdbx_description
1 polymer ?
#
loop_
_entity_poly.entity_id
_entity_poly.type
_entity_poly.pdbx_seq_one_letter_code
_entity_poly.pdbx_strand_id
1 'polypeptide(L)'
;MGMPCLSFSVHYNLGHEVAPQIISEPKVASLRAAGDDGHEWERDTDLIYTVQSGPLRHLSLRWRNAVSRATFTDDADENRLIVSYQVKF
;
A
#
# COMPACT_ATOMS: atom_id res chain seq x y z
N MET A 1 -6.86 28.16 7.48
CA MET A 1 -5.50 28.18 6.87
C MET A 1 -5.09 26.73 6.65
N GLY A 2 -5.04 26.28 5.39
CA GLY A 2 -4.59 24.93 5.03
C GLY A 2 -3.18 24.99 4.44
N MET A 3 -2.38 23.95 4.66
CA MET A 3 -1.09 23.80 3.98
C MET A 3 -1.35 23.51 2.50
N PRO A 4 -1.10 24.46 1.58
CA PRO A 4 -1.38 24.25 0.17
C PRO A 4 -0.51 23.10 -0.35
N CYS A 5 -1.14 22.17 -1.06
CA CYS A 5 -0.48 21.02 -1.71
C CYS A 5 0.10 19.96 -0.77
N LEU A 6 -0.35 19.94 0.49
CA LEU A 6 -0.33 18.74 1.32
C LEU A 6 -1.57 17.89 1.02
N SER A 7 -1.38 16.60 0.77
CA SER A 7 -2.44 15.61 0.62
C SER A 7 -2.18 14.43 1.55
N PHE A 8 -3.25 13.94 2.16
CA PHE A 8 -3.25 12.73 2.97
C PHE A 8 -4.36 11.82 2.47
N SER A 9 -4.05 10.55 2.24
CA SER A 9 -5.04 9.55 1.83
C SER A 9 -4.81 8.23 2.54
N VAL A 10 -5.91 7.56 2.87
CA VAL A 10 -5.90 6.20 3.42
C VAL A 10 -6.81 5.36 2.54
N HIS A 11 -6.28 4.23 2.07
CA HIS A 11 -7.01 3.26 1.26
C HIS A 11 -7.03 1.95 2.03
N TYR A 12 -8.17 1.28 2.05
CA TYR A 12 -8.33 -0.01 2.69
C TYR A 12 -9.00 -0.97 1.70
N ASN A 13 -8.33 -2.08 1.41
CA ASN A 13 -8.78 -3.10 0.48
C ASN A 13 -9.03 -4.38 1.26
N LEU A 14 -10.07 -5.10 0.87
CA LEU A 14 -10.49 -6.35 1.50
C LEU A 14 -10.77 -7.37 0.40
N GLY A 15 -10.08 -8.50 0.47
CA GLY A 15 -10.23 -9.64 -0.43
C GLY A 15 -10.79 -10.84 0.31
N HIS A 16 -11.78 -11.49 -0.29
CA HIS A 16 -12.36 -12.74 0.20
C HIS A 16 -12.40 -13.79 -0.91
N GLU A 17 -12.68 -15.04 -0.54
CA GLU A 17 -12.90 -16.16 -1.47
C GLU A 17 -11.67 -16.52 -2.31
N VAL A 18 -10.48 -16.43 -1.71
CA VAL A 18 -9.24 -16.85 -2.37
C VAL A 18 -9.10 -18.36 -2.25
N ALA A 19 -9.22 -19.08 -3.37
CA ALA A 19 -9.13 -20.54 -3.44
C ALA A 19 -7.74 -21.07 -3.00
N PRO A 20 -7.58 -21.69 -1.81
CA PRO A 20 -6.28 -22.19 -1.35
C PRO A 20 -5.81 -23.45 -2.11
N GLN A 21 -6.67 -24.04 -2.93
CA GLN A 21 -6.37 -25.26 -3.69
C GLN A 21 -5.37 -25.01 -4.83
N ILE A 22 -5.27 -23.77 -5.31
CA ILE A 22 -4.39 -23.38 -6.44
C ILE A 22 -3.09 -22.68 -5.99
N ILE A 23 -2.88 -22.51 -4.69
CA ILE A 23 -1.77 -21.72 -4.10
C ILE A 23 -0.69 -22.67 -3.57
N SER A 24 0.60 -22.50 -3.89
CA SER A 24 1.66 -23.47 -3.53
C SER A 24 2.43 -23.12 -2.24
N GLU A 25 1.75 -22.57 -1.24
CA GLU A 25 2.38 -22.02 -0.03
C GLU A 25 2.16 -22.95 1.18
N PRO A 26 3.17 -23.15 2.07
CA PRO A 26 2.96 -23.94 3.28
C PRO A 26 1.86 -23.38 4.19
N LYS A 27 1.71 -22.05 4.21
CA LYS A 27 0.72 -21.32 5.01
C LYS A 27 -0.73 -21.71 4.67
N VAL A 28 -1.02 -22.16 3.43
CA VAL A 28 -2.37 -22.58 3.03
C VAL A 28 -2.75 -24.01 3.44
N ALA A 29 -1.84 -24.79 4.04
CA ALA A 29 -2.12 -26.17 4.40
C ALA A 29 -3.27 -26.30 5.42
N SER A 30 -3.36 -25.37 6.38
CA SER A 30 -4.44 -25.32 7.36
C SER A 30 -5.79 -24.96 6.74
N LEU A 31 -5.81 -24.00 5.80
CA LEU A 31 -7.02 -23.61 5.07
C LEU A 31 -7.59 -24.79 4.27
N ARG A 32 -6.73 -25.54 3.58
CA ARG A 32 -7.15 -26.76 2.85
C ARG A 32 -7.68 -27.85 3.78
N ALA A 33 -7.05 -28.04 4.94
CA ALA A 33 -7.48 -29.03 5.91
C ALA A 33 -8.84 -28.69 6.54
N ALA A 34 -9.13 -27.39 6.72
CA ALA A 34 -10.40 -26.89 7.22
C ALA A 34 -11.49 -26.81 6.16
N GLY A 35 -11.12 -26.71 4.87
CA GLY A 35 -12.06 -26.44 3.79
C GLY A 35 -12.49 -24.97 3.70
N ASP A 36 -11.67 -24.06 4.27
CA ASP A 36 -11.93 -22.62 4.33
C ASP A 36 -11.27 -21.89 3.16
N ASP A 37 -11.84 -20.74 2.80
CA ASP A 37 -11.25 -19.84 1.80
C ASP A 37 -10.18 -18.93 2.40
N GLY A 38 -9.31 -18.42 1.52
CA GLY A 38 -8.34 -17.40 1.85
C GLY A 38 -8.97 -16.01 1.95
N HIS A 39 -8.43 -15.20 2.85
CA HIS A 39 -8.82 -13.80 3.05
C HIS A 39 -7.58 -12.92 3.15
N GLU A 40 -7.71 -11.69 2.67
CA GLU A 40 -6.66 -10.69 2.76
C GLU A 40 -7.24 -9.31 3.07
N TRP A 41 -6.45 -8.48 3.74
CA TRP A 41 -6.70 -7.05 3.79
C TRP A 41 -5.40 -6.28 3.59
N GLU A 42 -5.54 -5.12 2.97
CA GLU A 42 -4.43 -4.20 2.74
C GLU A 42 -4.84 -2.80 3.18
N ARG A 43 -3.90 -2.09 3.79
CA ARG A 43 -4.01 -0.68 4.11
C ARG A 43 -2.84 0.09 3.54
N ASP A 44 -3.14 1.08 2.72
CA ASP A 44 -2.20 2.07 2.24
C ASP A 44 -2.47 3.42 2.91
N THR A 45 -1.41 4.08 3.38
CA THR A 45 -1.45 5.45 3.87
C THR A 45 -0.42 6.27 3.14
N ASP A 46 -0.86 7.38 2.55
CA ASP A 46 -0.02 8.30 1.80
C ASP A 46 -0.03 9.69 2.45
N LEU A 47 1.15 10.26 2.59
CA LEU A 47 1.37 11.68 2.86
C LEU A 47 2.18 12.27 1.72
N ILE A 48 1.60 13.25 1.03
CA ILE A 48 2.19 13.85 -0.17
C ILE A 48 2.31 15.36 0.04
N TYR A 49 3.50 15.91 -0.22
CA TYR A 49 3.73 17.34 -0.24
C TYR A 49 4.42 17.77 -1.52
N THR A 50 3.91 18.82 -2.18
CA THR A 50 4.53 19.39 -3.38
C THR A 50 4.85 20.87 -3.19
N VAL A 51 6.13 21.22 -3.34
CA VAL A 51 6.63 22.59 -3.22
C VAL A 51 6.06 23.47 -4.33
N GLN A 52 5.40 24.56 -3.94
CA GLN A 52 4.66 25.43 -4.87
C GLN A 52 5.48 26.61 -5.42
N SER A 53 6.57 27.00 -4.75
CA SER A 53 7.34 28.20 -5.08
C SER A 53 8.83 28.06 -4.72
N GLY A 54 9.63 29.01 -5.18
CA GLY A 54 11.06 29.06 -4.92
C GLY A 54 11.89 28.04 -5.74
N PRO A 55 13.17 27.86 -5.41
CA PRO A 55 14.10 27.05 -6.20
C PRO A 55 13.72 25.57 -6.34
N LEU A 56 12.95 25.03 -5.39
CA LEU A 56 12.51 23.64 -5.38
C LEU A 56 11.07 23.46 -5.89
N ARG A 57 10.49 24.47 -6.54
CA ARG A 57 9.15 24.36 -7.13
C ARG A 57 9.05 23.10 -8.00
N HIS A 58 7.95 22.36 -7.85
CA HIS A 58 7.71 21.06 -8.49
C HIS A 58 8.44 19.86 -7.89
N LEU A 59 9.20 20.04 -6.80
CA LEU A 59 9.62 18.93 -5.96
C LEU A 59 8.42 18.38 -5.19
N SER A 60 8.18 17.08 -5.33
CA SER A 60 7.16 16.33 -4.61
C SER A 60 7.81 15.27 -3.75
N LEU A 61 7.37 15.19 -2.50
CA LEU A 61 7.72 14.12 -1.56
C LEU A 61 6.44 13.33 -1.28
N ARG A 62 6.49 12.02 -1.48
CA ARG A 62 5.45 11.09 -1.03
C ARG A 62 6.08 10.12 -0.05
N TRP A 63 5.52 10.07 1.15
CA TRP A 63 5.76 8.98 2.07
C TRP A 63 4.54 8.07 2.06
N ARG A 64 4.77 6.79 1.76
CA ARG A 64 3.75 5.74 1.78
C ARG A 64 4.09 4.70 2.84
N ASN A 65 3.10 4.33 3.64
CA ASN A 65 3.12 3.12 4.46
C ASN A 65 2.07 2.14 3.91
N ALA A 66 2.49 0.92 3.60
CA ALA A 66 1.61 -0.15 3.13
C ALA A 66 1.68 -1.32 4.11
N VAL A 67 0.53 -1.89 4.44
CA VAL A 67 0.38 -3.03 5.35
C VAL A 67 -0.54 -4.03 4.68
N SER A 68 -0.05 -5.22 4.39
CA SER A 68 -0.83 -6.32 3.82
C SER A 68 -0.78 -7.52 4.75
N ARG A 69 -1.95 -8.12 4.97
CA ARG A 69 -2.12 -9.35 5.76
C ARG A 69 -2.97 -10.32 4.98
N ALA A 70 -2.53 -11.56 4.91
CA ALA A 70 -3.23 -12.61 4.18
C ALA A 70 -3.13 -13.95 4.90
N THR A 71 -4.18 -14.77 4.77
CA THR A 71 -4.16 -16.13 5.30
C THR A 71 -3.42 -17.13 4.40
N PHE A 72 -3.18 -16.75 3.14
CA PHE A 72 -2.67 -17.63 2.10
C PHE A 72 -1.28 -17.27 1.54
N THR A 73 -0.75 -16.09 1.89
CA THR A 73 0.61 -15.66 1.57
C THR A 73 1.24 -14.98 2.78
N ASP A 74 2.53 -14.70 2.72
CA ASP A 74 3.24 -14.00 3.78
C ASP A 74 2.72 -12.57 3.96
N ASP A 75 2.76 -12.11 5.21
CA ASP A 75 2.37 -10.75 5.56
C ASP A 75 3.47 -9.77 5.12
N ALA A 76 3.09 -8.55 4.74
CA ALA A 76 4.03 -7.53 4.29
C ALA A 76 3.78 -6.19 4.97
N ASP A 77 4.86 -5.54 5.39
CA ASP A 77 4.88 -4.15 5.86
C ASP A 77 5.93 -3.38 5.05
N GLU A 78 5.53 -2.27 4.45
CA GLU A 78 6.41 -1.49 3.57
C GLU A 78 6.37 0.01 3.92
N ASN A 79 7.54 0.66 3.85
CA ASN A 79 7.67 2.11 3.91
C ASN A 79 8.42 2.59 2.68
N ARG A 80 7.78 3.43 1.87
CA ARG A 80 8.37 4.03 0.67
C ARG A 80 8.47 5.53 0.79
N LEU A 81 9.67 6.07 0.63
CA LEU A 81 9.89 7.49 0.44
C LEU A 81 10.19 7.75 -1.04
N ILE A 82 9.30 8.47 -1.71
CA ILE A 82 9.39 8.77 -3.13
C ILE A 82 9.65 10.26 -3.28
N VAL A 83 10.75 10.60 -3.95
CA VAL A 83 11.11 11.97 -4.31
C VAL A 83 10.93 12.12 -5.81
N SER A 84 10.20 13.13 -6.25
CA SER A 84 9.93 13.38 -7.66
C SER A 84 10.12 14.86 -7.98
N TYR A 85 10.79 15.16 -9.08
CA TYR A 85 10.99 16.54 -9.54
C TYR A 85 10.60 16.64 -11.01
N GLN A 86 9.66 17.53 -11.33
CA GLN A 86 9.24 17.74 -12.72
C GLN A 86 10.13 18.80 -13.38
N VAL A 87 10.81 18.42 -14.45
CA VAL A 87 11.60 19.34 -15.29
C VAL A 87 10.83 19.61 -16.57
N LYS A 88 10.69 20.89 -16.94
CA LYS A 88 10.08 21.30 -18.22
C LYS A 88 11.19 21.84 -19.13
N PHE A 89 11.20 21.37 -20.37
CA PHE A 89 12.07 21.83 -21.45
C PHE A 89 11.23 22.53 -22.51
#